data_AF-A0A5K1CZF4-F1
#
_entry.id   AF-A0A5K1CZF4-F1
#
_cell.length_a   1.000
_cell.length_b   1.000
_cell.length_c   1.000
_cell.angle_alpha   90.00
_cell.angle_beta   90.00
_cell.angle_gamma   90.00
#
_symmetry.space_group_name_H-M   'P 1'
#
loop_
_entity.id
_entity.type
_entity.pdbx_description
1 polymer ?
#
loop_
_entity_poly.entity_id
_entity_poly.type
_entity_poly.pdbx_seq_one_letter_code
_entity_poly.pdbx_strand_id
1 'polypeptide(L)'
;ISELSNHKDELELVTTEDKARELLKYEKKKHEAADEEAEFVKVCLESELVPKKEAVVIASYKAKEKHKLENACAYLDNQFEKFGWEEISSATSSFSDTLRVGEGAFGSVYKCTLRHITVAVKVLKAIGIQKDKQFLRE
;
A
#
# COMPACT_ATOMS: atom_id res chain seq x y z
N ILE A 1 37.89 71.78 32.83
CA ILE A 1 36.50 71.26 33.05
C ILE A 1 35.88 70.79 31.73
N SER A 2 36.14 71.46 30.60
CA SER A 2 35.62 71.10 29.26
C SER A 2 36.09 69.73 28.72
N GLU A 3 37.35 69.34 28.93
CA GLU A 3 37.92 68.11 28.34
C GLU A 3 37.39 66.81 28.99
N LEU A 4 37.03 66.84 30.27
CA LEU A 4 36.41 65.70 30.98
C LEU A 4 34.92 65.52 30.63
N SER A 5 34.25 66.57 30.13
CA SER A 5 32.86 66.51 29.67
C SER A 5 32.75 65.79 28.33
N ASN A 6 33.59 66.19 27.36
CA ASN A 6 33.60 65.57 26.02
C ASN A 6 33.96 64.08 26.05
N HIS A 7 34.89 63.67 26.91
CA HIS A 7 35.31 62.26 26.95
C HIS A 7 34.24 61.34 27.59
N LYS A 8 33.40 61.90 28.47
CA LYS A 8 32.28 61.20 29.08
C LYS A 8 31.12 61.05 28.10
N ASP A 9 30.86 62.09 27.30
CA ASP A 9 29.86 62.08 26.24
C ASP A 9 30.25 61.11 25.11
N GLU A 10 31.53 61.04 24.71
CA GLU A 10 32.03 60.05 23.73
C GLU A 10 31.95 58.61 24.25
N LEU A 11 32.26 58.37 25.53
CA LEU A 11 32.17 57.03 26.14
C LEU A 11 30.71 56.58 26.29
N GLU A 12 29.78 57.50 26.59
CA GLU A 12 28.34 57.23 26.59
C GLU A 12 27.78 56.98 25.19
N LEU A 13 28.30 57.65 24.15
CA LEU A 13 27.91 57.42 22.76
C LEU A 13 28.39 56.06 22.21
N VAL A 14 29.62 55.67 22.53
CA VAL A 14 30.17 54.35 22.15
C VAL A 14 29.42 53.22 22.86
N THR A 15 29.11 53.40 24.14
CA THR A 15 28.38 52.36 24.91
C THR A 15 26.89 52.25 24.54
N THR A 16 26.28 53.29 23.98
CA THR A 16 24.90 53.23 23.47
C THR A 16 24.82 52.56 22.09
N GLU A 17 25.79 52.80 21.22
CA GLU A 17 25.91 52.14 19.92
C GLU A 17 26.14 50.62 20.08
N ASP A 18 27.00 50.21 21.01
CA ASP A 18 27.24 48.79 21.30
C ASP A 18 26.00 48.06 21.82
N LYS A 19 25.20 48.71 22.70
CA LYS A 19 23.91 48.18 23.18
C LYS A 19 22.90 48.01 22.04
N ALA A 20 22.81 48.98 21.13
CA ALA A 20 21.92 48.90 19.97
C ALA A 20 22.32 47.73 19.04
N ARG A 21 23.64 47.53 18.85
CA ARG A 21 24.17 46.44 18.04
C ARG A 21 23.95 45.07 18.68
N GLU A 22 23.96 44.96 20.01
CA GLU A 22 23.65 43.73 20.72
C GLU A 22 22.17 43.35 20.62
N LEU A 23 21.27 44.32 20.80
CA LEU A 23 19.82 44.10 20.67
C LEU A 23 19.43 43.66 19.24
N LEU A 24 20.03 44.28 18.23
CA LEU A 24 19.85 43.87 16.82
C LEU A 24 20.33 42.44 16.56
N LYS A 25 21.47 42.05 17.14
CA LYS A 25 21.97 40.67 17.03
C LYS A 25 21.06 39.68 17.73
N TYR A 26 20.51 40.04 18.90
CA TYR A 26 19.61 39.20 19.67
C TYR A 26 18.27 38.98 18.95
N GLU A 27 17.62 40.06 18.49
CA GLU A 27 16.38 39.95 17.72
C GLU A 27 16.58 39.21 16.40
N LYS A 28 17.70 39.44 15.70
CA LYS A 28 18.04 38.69 14.48
C LYS A 28 18.16 37.18 14.76
N LYS A 29 18.87 36.78 15.82
CA LYS A 29 18.99 35.37 16.21
C LYS A 29 17.64 34.75 16.59
N LYS A 30 16.78 35.52 17.26
CA LYS A 30 15.44 35.08 17.64
C LYS A 30 14.56 34.84 16.41
N HIS A 31 14.66 35.67 15.38
CA HIS A 31 13.96 35.47 14.10
C HIS A 31 14.55 34.31 13.28
N GLU A 32 15.88 34.20 13.22
CA GLU A 32 16.57 33.14 12.47
C GLU A 32 16.21 31.75 13.00
N ALA A 33 16.10 31.59 14.33
CA ALA A 33 15.64 30.34 14.93
C ALA A 33 14.17 30.00 14.57
N ALA A 34 13.30 31.01 14.49
CA ALA A 34 11.92 30.82 14.10
C ALA A 34 11.77 30.46 12.60
N ASP A 35 12.60 31.05 11.74
CA ASP A 35 12.64 30.75 10.31
C ASP A 35 13.19 29.32 10.06
N GLU A 36 14.21 28.88 10.79
CA GLU A 36 14.72 27.50 10.75
C GLU A 36 13.65 26.47 11.17
N GLU A 37 12.91 26.76 12.24
CA GLU A 37 11.86 25.87 12.72
C GLU A 37 10.68 25.80 11.73
N ALA A 38 10.32 26.92 11.09
CA ALA A 38 9.29 26.96 10.07
C ALA A 38 9.68 26.17 8.79
N GLU A 39 10.92 26.29 8.33
CA GLU A 39 11.43 25.50 7.20
C GLU A 39 11.50 24.00 7.55
N PHE A 40 11.89 23.65 8.77
CA PHE A 40 11.88 22.25 9.23
C PHE A 40 10.48 21.64 9.21
N VAL A 41 9.47 22.36 9.74
CA VAL A 41 8.06 21.91 9.73
C VAL A 41 7.55 21.72 8.30
N LYS A 42 7.91 22.63 7.39
CA LYS A 42 7.54 22.55 5.97
C LYS A 42 8.15 21.32 5.29
N VAL A 43 9.43 21.03 5.52
CA VAL A 43 10.11 19.83 4.99
C VAL A 43 9.48 18.53 5.55
N CYS A 44 9.13 18.51 6.83
CA CYS A 44 8.42 17.37 7.44
C CYS A 44 7.02 17.16 6.83
N LEU A 45 6.26 18.22 6.59
CA LEU A 45 4.94 18.13 5.96
C LEU A 45 5.01 17.61 4.52
N GLU A 46 5.97 18.07 3.73
CA GLU A 46 6.15 17.64 2.34
C GLU A 46 6.51 16.14 2.27
N SER A 47 7.45 15.68 3.11
CA SER A 47 7.89 14.29 3.14
C SER A 47 6.83 13.30 3.67
N GLU A 48 5.86 13.76 4.48
CA GLU A 48 4.71 12.94 4.88
C GLU A 48 3.61 12.82 3.82
N LEU A 49 3.44 13.84 2.96
CA LEU A 49 2.35 13.87 1.98
C LEU A 49 2.64 13.00 0.74
N VAL A 50 3.91 12.87 0.36
CA VAL A 50 4.35 12.03 -0.77
C VAL A 50 3.92 10.56 -0.61
N PRO A 51 4.25 9.85 0.49
CA PRO A 51 3.85 8.46 0.66
C PRO A 51 2.33 8.29 0.80
N LYS A 52 1.63 9.28 1.40
CA LYS A 52 0.16 9.27 1.49
C LYS A 52 -0.49 9.35 0.10
N LYS A 53 0.04 10.18 -0.81
CA LYS A 53 -0.46 10.29 -2.19
C LYS A 53 -0.21 9.01 -3.00
N GLU A 54 0.98 8.44 -2.91
CA GLU A 54 1.33 7.19 -3.62
C GLU A 54 0.46 6.02 -3.16
N ALA A 55 0.26 5.87 -1.84
CA ALA A 55 -0.59 4.83 -1.28
C ALA A 55 -2.05 4.95 -1.75
N VAL A 56 -2.60 6.16 -1.80
CA VAL A 56 -3.96 6.42 -2.31
C VAL A 56 -4.09 6.04 -3.78
N VAL A 57 -3.09 6.38 -4.61
CA VAL A 57 -3.09 6.05 -6.02
C VAL A 57 -3.04 4.52 -6.22
N ILE A 58 -2.13 3.82 -5.55
CA ILE A 58 -2.03 2.35 -5.59
C ILE A 58 -3.31 1.68 -5.11
N ALA A 59 -3.90 2.16 -4.01
CA ALA A 59 -5.17 1.65 -3.49
C ALA A 59 -6.31 1.87 -4.49
N SER A 60 -6.35 3.02 -5.17
CA SER A 60 -7.37 3.32 -6.19
C SER A 60 -7.25 2.40 -7.41
N TYR A 61 -6.02 2.09 -7.86
CA TYR A 61 -5.79 1.16 -8.96
C TYR A 61 -6.20 -0.26 -8.59
N LYS A 62 -5.80 -0.73 -7.40
CA LYS A 62 -6.21 -2.04 -6.89
C LYS A 62 -7.73 -2.16 -6.72
N ALA A 63 -8.39 -1.13 -6.21
CA ALA A 63 -9.84 -1.10 -6.08
C ALA A 63 -10.56 -1.15 -7.44
N LYS A 64 -10.05 -0.42 -8.44
CA LYS A 64 -10.59 -0.44 -9.81
C LYS A 64 -10.40 -1.81 -10.49
N GLU A 65 -9.26 -2.48 -10.30
CA GLU A 65 -9.07 -3.85 -10.79
C GLU A 65 -9.97 -4.85 -10.07
N LYS A 66 -10.08 -4.75 -8.74
CA LYS A 66 -10.95 -5.61 -7.93
C LYS A 66 -12.40 -5.52 -8.39
N HIS A 67 -12.90 -4.30 -8.60
CA HIS A 67 -14.28 -4.08 -9.05
C HIS A 67 -14.57 -4.65 -10.45
N LYS A 68 -13.58 -4.65 -11.37
CA LYS A 68 -13.73 -5.29 -12.69
C LYS A 68 -13.87 -6.81 -12.58
N LEU A 69 -13.17 -7.43 -11.62
CA LEU A 69 -13.22 -8.88 -11.39
C LEU A 69 -14.45 -9.31 -10.59
N GLU A 70 -14.90 -8.51 -9.62
CA GLU A 70 -16.06 -8.82 -8.76
C GLU A 70 -17.36 -9.01 -9.56
N ASN A 71 -17.62 -8.15 -10.55
CA ASN A 71 -18.82 -8.27 -11.38
C ASN A 71 -18.80 -9.52 -12.27
N ALA A 72 -17.62 -9.93 -12.76
CA ALA A 72 -17.48 -11.17 -13.52
C ALA A 72 -17.65 -12.40 -12.61
N CYS A 73 -17.07 -12.38 -11.41
CA CYS A 73 -17.23 -13.46 -10.43
C CYS A 73 -18.68 -13.65 -10.00
N ALA A 74 -19.42 -12.59 -9.72
CA ALA A 74 -20.84 -12.67 -9.35
C ALA A 74 -21.71 -13.27 -10.47
N TYR A 75 -21.39 -12.97 -11.73
CA TYR A 75 -22.07 -13.55 -12.89
C TYR A 75 -21.76 -15.04 -13.06
N LEU A 76 -20.52 -15.48 -12.80
CA LEU A 76 -20.12 -16.88 -12.88
C LEU A 76 -20.68 -17.70 -11.71
N ASP A 77 -20.70 -17.15 -10.49
CA ASP A 77 -21.23 -17.80 -9.29
C ASP A 77 -22.73 -18.15 -9.43
N ASN A 78 -23.47 -17.39 -10.23
CA ASN A 78 -24.89 -17.65 -10.52
C ASN A 78 -25.12 -18.58 -11.73
N GLN A 79 -24.10 -18.90 -12.53
CA GLN A 79 -24.24 -19.76 -13.71
C GLN A 79 -23.73 -21.19 -13.50
N PHE A 80 -22.85 -21.42 -12.52
CA PHE A 80 -22.32 -22.76 -12.25
C PHE A 80 -22.95 -23.38 -11.01
N GLU A 81 -23.39 -24.63 -11.16
CA GLU A 81 -23.89 -25.41 -10.05
C GLU A 81 -22.75 -25.85 -9.12
N LYS A 82 -22.96 -25.67 -7.81
CA LYS A 82 -21.99 -26.05 -6.79
C LYS A 82 -22.23 -27.50 -6.36
N PHE A 83 -21.19 -28.31 -6.40
CA PHE A 83 -21.19 -29.69 -5.95
C PHE A 83 -20.49 -29.81 -4.60
N GLY A 84 -21.04 -30.63 -3.71
CA GLY A 84 -20.44 -30.86 -2.39
C GLY A 84 -19.14 -31.67 -2.53
N TRP A 85 -18.18 -31.44 -1.62
CA TRP A 85 -16.95 -32.23 -1.59
C TRP A 85 -17.22 -33.73 -1.45
N GLU A 86 -18.13 -34.11 -0.55
CA GLU A 86 -18.52 -35.50 -0.32
C GLU A 86 -19.16 -36.15 -1.56
N GLU A 87 -19.96 -35.37 -2.29
CA GLU A 87 -20.60 -35.79 -3.55
C GLU A 87 -19.54 -36.12 -4.61
N ILE A 88 -18.59 -35.21 -4.80
CA ILE A 88 -17.46 -35.38 -5.72
C ILE A 88 -16.58 -36.57 -5.29
N SER A 89 -16.25 -36.64 -4.00
CA SER A 89 -15.39 -37.69 -3.46
C SER A 89 -16.04 -39.08 -3.63
N SER A 90 -17.33 -39.19 -3.34
CA SER A 90 -18.07 -40.45 -3.52
C SER A 90 -18.19 -40.83 -4.99
N ALA A 91 -18.55 -39.89 -5.87
CA ALA A 91 -18.69 -40.14 -7.30
C ALA A 91 -17.39 -40.56 -7.98
N THR A 92 -16.24 -40.07 -7.47
CA THR A 92 -14.90 -40.43 -7.95
C THR A 92 -14.31 -41.64 -7.21
N SER A 93 -15.09 -42.34 -6.37
CA SER A 93 -14.64 -43.47 -5.55
C SER A 93 -13.36 -43.12 -4.77
N SER A 94 -13.41 -41.99 -4.03
CA SER A 94 -12.27 -41.40 -3.33
C SER A 94 -11.07 -41.14 -4.24
N PHE A 95 -11.31 -40.61 -5.45
CA PHE A 95 -10.29 -40.35 -6.47
C PHE A 95 -9.49 -41.60 -6.89
N SER A 96 -10.19 -42.72 -7.03
CA SER A 96 -9.59 -44.00 -7.46
C SER A 96 -8.93 -43.88 -8.84
N ASP A 97 -7.72 -44.43 -8.98
CA ASP A 97 -7.01 -44.50 -10.27
C ASP A 97 -7.80 -45.27 -11.35
N THR A 98 -8.72 -46.14 -10.96
CA THR A 98 -9.60 -46.86 -11.89
C THR A 98 -10.54 -45.94 -12.67
N LEU A 99 -10.85 -44.76 -12.12
CA LEU A 99 -11.67 -43.73 -12.74
C LEU A 99 -10.86 -42.59 -13.34
N ARG A 100 -9.52 -42.62 -13.21
CA ARG A 100 -8.64 -41.60 -13.75
C ARG A 100 -8.53 -41.72 -15.26
N VAL A 101 -8.88 -40.64 -15.95
CA VAL A 101 -8.85 -40.55 -17.41
C VAL A 101 -7.57 -39.89 -17.90
N GLY A 102 -6.95 -39.05 -17.08
CA GLY A 102 -5.68 -38.41 -17.44
C GLY A 102 -5.00 -37.72 -16.26
N GLU A 103 -3.70 -37.52 -16.41
CA GLU A 103 -2.86 -36.74 -15.50
C GLU A 103 -1.95 -35.83 -16.33
N GLY A 104 -1.77 -34.59 -15.88
CA GLY A 104 -0.89 -33.63 -16.52
C GLY A 104 -0.33 -32.61 -15.53
N ALA A 105 0.36 -31.61 -16.07
CA ALA A 105 0.99 -30.55 -15.27
C ALA A 105 0.02 -29.82 -14.32
N PHE A 106 -1.26 -29.77 -14.69
CA PHE A 106 -2.31 -29.07 -13.94
C PHE A 106 -3.03 -29.96 -12.92
N GLY A 107 -2.77 -31.26 -12.91
CA GLY A 107 -3.41 -32.22 -12.01
C GLY A 107 -4.05 -33.40 -12.73
N SER A 108 -5.05 -34.01 -12.10
CA SER A 108 -5.64 -35.29 -12.53
C SER A 108 -7.11 -35.13 -12.89
N VAL A 109 -7.58 -35.86 -13.90
CA VAL A 109 -8.96 -35.84 -14.38
C VAL A 109 -9.60 -37.20 -14.17
N TYR A 110 -10.78 -37.23 -13.54
CA TYR A 110 -11.51 -38.45 -13.20
C TYR A 110 -12.88 -38.46 -13.88
N LYS A 111 -13.31 -39.60 -14.40
CA LYS A 111 -14.66 -39.81 -14.90
C LYS A 111 -15.57 -40.21 -13.75
N CYS A 112 -16.70 -39.54 -13.60
CA CYS A 112 -17.69 -39.90 -12.59
C CYS A 112 -19.11 -39.55 -13.04
N THR A 113 -20.10 -39.97 -12.24
CA THR A 113 -21.50 -39.60 -12.45
C THR A 113 -21.97 -38.75 -11.28
N LEU A 114 -22.28 -37.48 -11.54
CA LEU A 114 -22.87 -36.55 -10.58
C LEU A 114 -24.31 -36.29 -10.99
N ARG A 115 -25.28 -36.52 -10.08
CA ARG A 115 -26.72 -36.30 -10.32
C ARG A 115 -27.23 -36.89 -11.64
N HIS A 116 -26.84 -38.14 -11.91
CA HIS A 116 -27.17 -38.89 -13.13
C HIS A 116 -26.54 -38.36 -14.44
N ILE A 117 -25.62 -37.40 -14.36
CA ILE A 117 -24.87 -36.89 -15.51
C ILE A 117 -23.43 -37.41 -15.43
N THR A 118 -22.95 -38.03 -16.50
CA THR A 118 -21.54 -38.43 -16.61
C THR A 118 -20.70 -37.18 -16.90
N VAL A 119 -19.73 -36.91 -16.04
CA VAL A 119 -18.86 -35.73 -16.11
C VAL A 119 -17.39 -36.09 -15.88
N ALA A 120 -16.51 -35.14 -16.15
CA ALA A 120 -15.10 -35.21 -15.80
C ALA A 120 -14.81 -34.23 -14.65
N VAL A 121 -14.20 -34.73 -13.56
CA VAL A 121 -13.76 -33.93 -12.42
C VAL A 121 -12.25 -33.73 -12.53
N LYS A 122 -11.82 -32.48 -12.68
CA LYS A 122 -10.39 -32.09 -12.71
C LYS A 122 -9.95 -31.65 -11.32
N VAL A 123 -9.05 -32.43 -10.71
CA VAL A 123 -8.41 -32.14 -9.42
C VAL A 123 -7.09 -31.45 -9.69
N LEU A 124 -6.95 -30.21 -9.23
CA LEU A 124 -5.74 -29.43 -9.47
C LEU A 124 -4.61 -29.79 -8.50
N LYS A 125 -3.39 -29.95 -9.02
CA LYS A 125 -2.19 -30.11 -8.17
C LYS A 125 -1.92 -28.79 -7.45
N ALA A 126 -1.64 -28.85 -6.16
CA ALA A 126 -1.22 -27.68 -5.39
C ALA A 126 0.19 -27.24 -5.82
N ILE A 127 0.27 -26.46 -6.91
CA ILE A 127 1.49 -25.81 -7.36
C ILE A 127 1.45 -24.38 -6.79
N GLY A 128 2.52 -23.97 -6.13
CA GLY A 128 2.56 -22.78 -5.28
C GLY A 128 2.04 -21.48 -5.93
N ILE A 129 1.23 -20.74 -5.16
CA ILE A 129 0.99 -19.28 -5.22
C ILE A 129 0.49 -18.69 -6.56
N GLN A 130 0.05 -19.48 -7.54
CA GLN A 130 -0.66 -18.96 -8.73
C GLN A 130 -1.94 -19.75 -9.01
N LYS A 131 -2.91 -19.69 -8.10
CA LYS A 131 -4.17 -20.45 -8.23
C LYS A 131 -5.28 -19.77 -9.04
N ASP A 132 -5.22 -18.46 -9.29
CA ASP A 132 -6.40 -17.76 -9.82
C ASP A 132 -6.44 -17.64 -11.36
N LYS A 133 -5.36 -18.02 -12.06
CA LYS A 133 -5.25 -17.80 -13.53
C LYS A 133 -5.47 -19.04 -14.39
N GLN A 134 -5.43 -20.25 -13.83
CA GLN A 134 -5.56 -21.48 -14.61
C GLN A 134 -7.01 -21.95 -14.77
N PHE A 135 -7.93 -21.53 -13.90
CA PHE A 135 -9.35 -21.82 -14.03
C PHE A 135 -10.05 -20.94 -15.08
N LEU A 136 -9.52 -19.73 -15.35
CA LEU A 136 -10.17 -18.73 -16.22
C LEU A 136 -9.76 -18.80 -17.70
N ARG A 137 -9.09 -19.88 -18.15
CA ARG A 137 -8.51 -19.94 -19.51
C ARG A 137 -9.04 -21.08 -20.40
N GLU A 138 -9.99 -21.88 -19.96
CA GLU A 138 -10.66 -22.88 -20.79
C GLU A 138 -12.17 -22.74 -20.72
#